data_AF-A0A2S9FPK3-F1
#
_entry.id   AF-A0A2S9FPK3-F1
#
_cell.length_a   1.000
_cell.length_b   1.000
_cell.length_c   1.000
_cell.angle_alpha   90.00
_cell.angle_beta   90.00
_cell.angle_gamma   90.00
#
_symmetry.space_group_name_H-M   'P 1'
#
loop_
_entity.id
_entity.type
_entity.pdbx_description
1 polymer ?
#
loop_
_entity_poly.entity_id
_entity_poly.type
_entity_poly.pdbx_seq_one_letter_code
_entity_poly.pdbx_strand_id
1 'polypeptide(L)' 'MEWLSDEQQRIWRDYLAMTGRLHTAMHRQLQQDCELSLSDYDVLVALSERGAMRINELGDLIGW' A
#
# COMPACT_ATOMS: atom_id res chain seq x y z
N MET A 1 5.91 -20.31 21.93
CA MET A 1 5.78 -19.07 21.13
C MET A 1 7.11 -18.36 21.30
N GLU A 2 7.92 -18.34 20.25
CA GLU A 2 9.25 -17.74 20.29
C GLU A 2 9.12 -16.27 19.90
N TRP A 3 9.52 -15.38 20.81
CA TRP A 3 9.51 -13.94 20.56
C TRP A 3 10.70 -13.56 19.67
N LEU A 4 10.57 -12.43 18.96
CA LEU A 4 11.66 -11.89 18.15
C LEU A 4 12.88 -11.61 19.04
N SER A 5 14.08 -11.90 18.53
CA SER A 5 15.32 -11.41 19.12
C SER A 5 15.39 -9.88 19.03
N ASP A 6 16.29 -9.27 19.82
CA ASP A 6 16.47 -7.82 19.80
C ASP A 6 16.82 -7.28 18.40
N GLU A 7 17.63 -8.03 17.64
CA GLU A 7 17.99 -7.68 16.27
C GLU A 7 16.78 -7.74 15.33
N GLN A 8 16.01 -8.83 15.41
CA GLN A 8 14.80 -9.00 14.62
C GLN A 8 13.76 -7.91 14.94
N GLN A 9 13.61 -7.58 16.22
CA GLN A 9 12.71 -6.53 16.65
C GLN A 9 13.14 -5.15 16.14
N ARG A 10 14.44 -4.85 16.13
CA ARG A 10 14.97 -3.59 15.58
C ARG A 10 14.67 -3.49 14.08
N ILE A 11 15.03 -4.53 13.31
CA ILE A 11 14.79 -4.58 11.86
C ILE A 11 13.30 -4.41 11.57
N TRP A 12 12.44 -5.10 12.31
CA TRP A 12 11.00 -5.02 12.15
C TRP A 12 10.46 -3.61 12.42
N ARG A 13 10.92 -2.96 13.49
CA ARG A 13 10.51 -1.58 13.81
C ARG A 13 11.00 -0.57 12.76
N ASP A 14 12.21 -0.72 12.27
CA ASP A 14 12.76 0.16 11.24
C ASP A 14 11.98 0.01 9.92
N TYR A 15 11.65 -1.22 9.55
CA TYR A 15 10.79 -1.51 8.40
C TYR A 15 9.41 -0.85 8.55
N LEU A 16 8.73 -1.03 9.70
CA LEU A 16 7.42 -0.42 9.95
C LEU A 16 7.46 1.11 9.93
N ALA A 17 8.52 1.71 10.50
CA ALA A 17 8.68 3.16 10.51
C ALA A 17 8.90 3.70 9.08
N MET A 18 9.71 3.01 8.28
CA MET A 18 9.95 3.36 6.89
C MET A 18 8.68 3.26 6.05
N THR A 19 7.99 2.12 6.09
CA THR A 19 6.77 1.91 5.30
C THR A 19 5.65 2.87 5.69
N GLY A 20 5.47 3.13 6.99
CA GLY A 20 4.50 4.12 7.48
C GLY A 20 4.79 5.54 6.97
N ARG A 21 6.05 5.98 7.00
CA ARG A 21 6.45 7.29 6.45
C ARG A 21 6.23 7.37 4.94
N LEU A 22 6.57 6.31 4.21
CA LEU A 22 6.37 6.24 2.76
C LEU A 22 4.88 6.34 2.40
N HIS A 23 4.02 5.53 3.01
CA HIS A 23 2.57 5.60 2.82
C HIS A 23 2.01 6.98 3.13
N THR A 24 2.48 7.62 4.21
CA THR A 24 2.05 8.97 4.59
C THR A 24 2.48 10.03 3.57
N ALA A 25 3.66 9.88 2.96
CA ALA A 25 4.12 10.78 1.90
C ALA A 25 3.29 10.58 0.62
N MET A 26 3.08 9.34 0.20
CA MET A 26 2.30 9.01 -1.00
C MET A 26 0.85 9.48 -0.87
N HIS A 27 0.20 9.21 0.26
CA HIS A 27 -1.18 9.64 0.48
C HIS A 27 -1.33 11.17 0.42
N ARG A 28 -0.39 11.90 1.05
CA ARG A 28 -0.40 13.37 0.98
C ARG A 28 -0.22 13.88 -0.45
N GLN A 29 0.72 13.30 -1.20
CA GLN A 29 0.95 13.70 -2.59
C GLN A 29 -0.28 13.45 -3.46
N LEU A 30 -0.86 12.24 -3.41
CA LEU A 30 -2.07 11.91 -4.19
C LEU A 30 -3.25 12.81 -3.83
N GLN A 31 -3.46 13.08 -2.55
CA GLN A 31 -4.53 13.96 -2.10
C GLN A 31 -4.33 15.41 -2.57
N GLN A 32 -3.09 15.91 -2.55
CA GLN A 32 -2.77 17.29 -2.93
C GLN A 32 -2.81 17.51 -4.44
N ASP A 33 -2.29 16.56 -5.21
CA ASP A 33 -2.09 16.73 -6.65
C ASP A 33 -3.27 16.21 -7.48
N CYS A 34 -4.04 15.25 -6.95
CA CYS A 34 -5.05 14.52 -7.71
C CYS A 34 -6.39 14.34 -6.96
N GLU A 35 -6.49 14.76 -5.70
CA GLU A 35 -7.65 14.51 -4.82
C GLU A 35 -8.01 13.02 -4.66
N LEU A 36 -7.02 12.13 -4.83
CA LEU A 36 -7.22 10.67 -4.77
C LEU A 36 -6.78 10.08 -3.43
N SER A 37 -7.52 9.07 -2.98
CA SER A 37 -7.03 8.14 -1.96
C SER A 37 -6.04 7.14 -2.56
N LEU A 38 -5.23 6.49 -1.71
CA LEU A 38 -4.34 5.40 -2.16
C LEU A 38 -5.15 4.23 -2.74
N SER A 39 -6.29 3.90 -2.13
CA SER A 39 -7.18 2.83 -2.59
C SER A 39 -7.80 3.12 -3.97
N ASP A 40 -8.21 4.36 -4.23
CA ASP A 40 -8.71 4.76 -5.56
C ASP A 40 -7.58 4.70 -6.59
N TYR A 41 -6.38 5.12 -6.21
CA TYR A 41 -5.19 5.04 -7.06
C TYR A 41 -4.86 3.59 -7.43
N ASP A 42 -4.91 2.64 -6.49
CA ASP A 42 -4.66 1.21 -6.75
C ASP A 42 -5.64 0.64 -7.80
N VAL A 43 -6.92 1.03 -7.71
CA VAL A 43 -7.94 0.65 -8.71
C VAL A 43 -7.60 1.23 -10.08
N LEU A 44 -7.26 2.52 -10.14
CA LEU A 44 -6.94 3.19 -11.41
C LEU A 44 -5.69 2.61 -12.07
N VAL A 45 -4.65 2.30 -11.29
CA VAL A 45 -3.43 1.64 -11.79
C VAL A 45 -3.79 0.28 -12.39
N ALA A 46 -4.49 -0.57 -11.63
CA ALA A 46 -4.86 -1.90 -12.08
C ALA A 46 -5.67 -1.88 -13.39
N LEU A 47 -6.66 -1.00 -13.49
CA LEU A 47 -7.49 -0.85 -14.69
C LEU A 47 -6.71 -0.23 -15.87
N SER A 48 -5.76 0.66 -15.60
CA SER A 48 -4.93 1.27 -16.66
C SER A 48 -3.97 0.27 -17.30
N GLU A 49 -3.44 -0.68 -16.52
CA GLU A 49 -2.48 -1.67 -17.00
C GLU A 49 -3.15 -2.89 -17.64
N ARG A 50 -4.31 -3.31 -17.12
CA ARG A 50 -4.95 -4.58 -17.49
C ARG A 50 -6.28 -4.40 -18.23
N GLY A 51 -6.78 -3.18 -18.31
CA GLY A 51 -8.11 -2.89 -18.87
C GLY A 51 -9.24 -3.29 -17.92
N ALA A 52 -10.46 -3.30 -18.46
CA ALA A 52 -11.64 -3.68 -17.69
C ALA A 52 -11.58 -5.14 -17.24
N MET A 53 -11.89 -5.39 -15.96
CA MET A 53 -11.92 -6.72 -15.35
C MET A 53 -13.08 -6.84 -14.36
N ARG A 54 -13.35 -8.06 -13.89
CA ARG A 54 -14.43 -8.28 -12.92
C ARG A 54 -14.01 -7.76 -11.55
N ILE A 55 -14.98 -7.27 -10.77
CA ILE A 55 -14.75 -6.65 -9.46
C ILE A 55 -14.05 -7.61 -8.46
N ASN A 56 -14.35 -8.90 -8.54
CA ASN A 56 -13.73 -9.93 -7.71
C ASN A 56 -12.27 -10.19 -8.10
N GLU A 57 -11.97 -10.23 -9.40
CA GLU A 57 -10.59 -10.37 -9.91
C GLU A 57 -9.76 -9.13 -9.56
N LEU A 58 -10.38 -7.95 -9.57
CA LEU A 58 -9.74 -6.70 -9.15
C LEU A 58 -9.42 -6.72 -7.65
N GLY A 59 -10.36 -7.13 -6.80
CA GLY A 59 -10.14 -7.22 -5.35
C GLY A 59 -8.98 -8.16 -4.99
N ASP A 60 -8.97 -9.35 -5.59
CA ASP A 60 -7.88 -10.32 -5.42
C ASP A 60 -6.51 -9.77 -5.87
N LEU A 61 -6.50 -8.98 -6.95
CA LEU A 61 -5.27 -8.39 -7.51
C LEU A 61 -4.67 -7.32 -6.58
N ILE A 62 -5.49 -6.46 -6.00
CA ILE A 62 -5.04 -5.35 -5.14
C ILE A 62 -5.03 -5.68 -3.65
N GLY A 63 -5.41 -6.91 -3.28
CA GLY A 63 -5.33 -7.44 -1.92
C GLY A 63 -6.41 -6.89 -0.97
N TRP A 64 -7.63 -6.70 -1.48
CA TRP A 64 -8.80 -6.28 -0.70
C TRP A 64 -9.63 -7.46 -0.17
#